data_AF-E0TGP8-F1
#
_entry.id   AF-E0TGP8-F1
#
_cell.length_a   1.000
_cell.length_b   1.000
_cell.length_c   1.000
_cell.angle_alpha   90.00
_cell.angle_beta   90.00
_cell.angle_gamma   90.00
#
_symmetry.space_group_name_H-M   'P 1'
#
loop_
_entity.id
_entity.type
_entity.pdbx_description
1 polymer ?
#
loop_
_entity_poly.entity_id
_entity_poly.type
_entity_poly.pdbx_seq_one_letter_code
_entity_poly.pdbx_strand_id
1 'polypeptide(L)'
;MSGLLDRCRQAGHHLILNEDRIRTGLLGALLLLSWWSTTSGLLALISAGNRAPGIGLTLTIAFAVAVLTLLISWTLSMIRDRRTGLWLPAFIGGYLLLTAISVGFGFGFYWTHIESRASAQRVAAAQTDDVARALSTNFAQLDAAMMALNDVAALSADRATTEAEEGGTCGDTGGAGTGPRYRLRRADAETMQALRSRIAAQLGPAPRPLPAGADPRAVSRPLAADSLYAQKAQLDSYLAELGPERFGHLSASEAHAILEATERTLIRAADRYDAFRNSSAVNGAIETLRARIALGQGPIDDAGIVFTCPDPALEVAMTQAAATLASMPPLPTITFDVPLGADATVAAFGKLGTSIVAPLGLGRGPGLSLRDAVPLLIALAVDLFILLLSVRPGEGPGRRAPGDAAQWLDSPEALQALAEGRQGQSVPTHTDLLEHTFYWRGAYHLALPVESAGEVPLEPAQRGLTLFAMVLSDQGLLKPVRRRMRAEGALKHLRHRFGRHRTRAFRRMYDLYRFEPSGLAKMTSLLLPDTPAEITGKGAVPSADWRGNIRAGAVAPQRRYGAPERPAKSPPPEVETRRAPRPLAPSAYWNSLNTARPREGNAAAIARAAEDGGDPQ
;
A
#
# COMPACT_ATOMS: atom_id res chain seq x y z
N MET A 1 -5.75 -56.61 -23.41
CA MET A 1 -6.59 -55.42 -23.11
C MET A 1 -6.60 -55.04 -21.64
N SER A 2 -6.61 -55.99 -20.68
CA SER A 2 -6.54 -55.70 -19.23
C SER A 2 -5.33 -54.86 -18.80
N GLY A 3 -4.12 -55.18 -19.29
CA GLY A 3 -2.90 -54.42 -18.91
C GLY A 3 -2.75 -53.01 -19.50
N LEU A 4 -3.59 -52.63 -20.48
CA LEU A 4 -3.62 -51.27 -21.06
C LEU A 4 -4.58 -50.37 -20.26
N LEU A 5 -5.69 -50.95 -19.77
CA LEU A 5 -6.63 -50.30 -18.87
C LEU A 5 -5.99 -49.97 -17.51
N ASP A 6 -5.16 -50.86 -16.95
CA ASP A 6 -4.45 -50.59 -15.69
C ASP A 6 -3.43 -49.44 -15.80
N ARG A 7 -2.78 -49.26 -16.96
CA ARG A 7 -1.86 -48.13 -17.19
C ARG A 7 -2.60 -46.80 -17.37
N CYS A 8 -3.74 -46.79 -18.07
CA CYS A 8 -4.61 -45.61 -18.15
C CYS A 8 -5.20 -45.24 -16.78
N ARG A 9 -5.51 -46.26 -15.95
CA ARG A 9 -6.02 -46.10 -14.58
C ARG A 9 -4.99 -45.47 -13.64
N GLN A 10 -3.74 -45.93 -13.69
CA GLN A 10 -2.65 -45.31 -12.92
C GLN A 10 -2.37 -43.88 -13.41
N ALA A 11 -2.35 -43.64 -14.73
CA ALA A 11 -2.12 -42.31 -15.29
C ALA A 11 -3.20 -41.28 -14.88
N GLY A 12 -4.48 -41.68 -14.87
CA GLY A 12 -5.59 -40.81 -14.43
C GLY A 12 -5.56 -40.47 -12.94
N HIS A 13 -5.22 -41.44 -12.07
CA HIS A 13 -5.08 -41.20 -10.63
C HIS A 13 -3.91 -40.25 -10.30
N HIS A 14 -2.81 -40.33 -11.05
CA HIS A 14 -1.67 -39.42 -10.89
C HIS A 14 -1.97 -38.00 -11.38
N LEU A 15 -2.74 -37.82 -12.45
CA LEU A 15 -3.12 -36.48 -12.93
C LEU A 15 -4.06 -35.74 -11.96
N ILE A 16 -5.06 -36.43 -11.41
CA ILE A 16 -6.11 -35.81 -10.58
C ILE A 16 -5.59 -35.48 -9.16
N LEU A 17 -4.77 -36.35 -8.56
CA LEU A 17 -4.13 -36.06 -7.27
C LEU A 17 -3.14 -34.88 -7.35
N ASN A 18 -2.55 -34.65 -8.53
CA ASN A 18 -1.68 -33.52 -8.76
C ASN A 18 -2.47 -32.20 -8.83
N GLU A 19 -3.67 -32.17 -9.42
CA GLU A 19 -4.44 -30.94 -9.58
C GLU A 19 -4.87 -30.32 -8.22
N ASP A 20 -5.37 -31.12 -7.28
CA ASP A 20 -5.74 -30.64 -5.95
C ASP A 20 -4.52 -30.21 -5.11
N ARG A 21 -3.40 -30.94 -5.23
CA ARG A 21 -2.13 -30.57 -4.57
C ARG A 21 -1.54 -29.29 -5.16
N ILE A 22 -1.59 -29.11 -6.48
CA ILE A 22 -1.15 -27.90 -7.17
C ILE A 22 -2.04 -26.73 -6.74
N ARG A 23 -3.36 -26.91 -6.71
CA ARG A 23 -4.30 -25.85 -6.30
C ARG A 23 -4.07 -25.41 -4.85
N THR A 24 -4.00 -26.36 -3.92
CA THR A 24 -3.75 -26.05 -2.50
C THR A 24 -2.39 -25.41 -2.29
N GLY A 25 -1.36 -25.88 -3.01
CA GLY A 25 -0.04 -25.26 -3.03
C GLY A 25 -0.06 -23.82 -3.55
N LEU A 26 -0.75 -23.57 -4.66
CA LEU A 26 -0.84 -22.24 -5.28
C LEU A 26 -1.66 -21.25 -4.43
N LEU A 27 -2.76 -21.72 -3.81
CA LEU A 27 -3.52 -20.93 -2.84
C LEU A 27 -2.66 -20.59 -1.61
N GLY A 28 -1.91 -21.56 -1.07
CA GLY A 28 -1.01 -21.33 0.05
C GLY A 28 0.09 -20.32 -0.30
N ALA A 29 0.68 -20.43 -1.49
CA ALA A 29 1.68 -19.48 -1.98
C ALA A 29 1.12 -18.06 -2.13
N LEU A 30 -0.07 -17.90 -2.71
CA LEU A 30 -0.71 -16.58 -2.86
C LEU A 30 -1.10 -15.97 -1.51
N LEU A 31 -1.59 -16.77 -0.56
CA LEU A 31 -1.89 -16.30 0.80
C LEU A 31 -0.63 -15.86 1.54
N LEU A 32 0.47 -16.60 1.41
CA LEU A 32 1.76 -16.21 1.98
C LEU A 32 2.29 -14.92 1.35
N LEU A 33 2.17 -14.78 0.02
CA LEU A 33 2.58 -13.57 -0.68
C LEU A 33 1.74 -12.36 -0.26
N SER A 34 0.41 -12.51 -0.20
CA SER A 34 -0.52 -11.46 0.25
C SER A 34 -0.25 -11.08 1.71
N TRP A 35 -0.01 -12.05 2.59
CA TRP A 35 0.38 -11.80 3.97
C TRP A 35 1.69 -11.02 4.06
N TRP A 36 2.73 -11.43 3.32
CA TRP A 36 4.03 -10.77 3.30
C TRP A 36 3.94 -9.33 2.78
N SER A 37 3.28 -9.11 1.65
CA SER A 37 3.14 -7.78 1.05
C SER A 37 2.33 -6.84 1.94
N THR A 38 1.23 -7.32 2.51
CA THR A 38 0.34 -6.52 3.38
C THR A 38 1.06 -6.16 4.69
N THR A 39 1.79 -7.11 5.28
CA THR A 39 2.59 -6.86 6.49
C THR A 39 3.68 -5.83 6.23
N SER A 40 4.43 -5.99 5.14
CA SER A 40 5.51 -5.08 4.78
C SER A 40 5.01 -3.66 4.48
N GLY A 41 3.91 -3.52 3.75
CA GLY A 41 3.31 -2.22 3.45
C GLY A 41 2.77 -1.49 4.69
N LEU A 42 2.15 -2.23 5.62
CA LEU A 42 1.68 -1.67 6.88
C LEU A 42 2.84 -1.26 7.80
N LEU A 43 3.91 -2.07 7.86
CA LEU A 43 5.12 -1.73 8.62
C LEU A 43 5.78 -0.46 8.08
N ALA A 44 5.88 -0.32 6.75
CA ALA A 44 6.41 0.87 6.12
C ALA A 44 5.62 2.12 6.52
N LEU A 45 4.28 2.05 6.49
CA LEU A 45 3.41 3.17 6.89
C LEU A 45 3.60 3.58 8.36
N ILE A 46 3.71 2.60 9.28
CA ILE A 46 3.92 2.88 10.70
C ILE A 46 5.32 3.45 10.94
N SER A 47 6.33 2.97 10.22
CA SER A 47 7.72 3.42 10.35
C SER A 47 7.98 4.83 9.80
N ALA A 48 7.09 5.36 8.94
CA ALA A 48 7.18 6.74 8.48
C ALA A 48 6.81 7.73 9.59
N GLY A 49 5.87 7.36 10.47
CA GLY A 49 5.43 8.20 11.58
C GLY A 49 6.19 7.98 12.89
N ASN A 50 6.77 6.80 13.08
CA ASN A 50 7.46 6.40 14.31
C ASN A 50 8.84 5.81 13.99
N ARG A 51 9.85 6.04 14.83
CA ARG A 51 11.15 5.33 14.72
C ARG A 51 10.92 3.82 14.60
N ALA A 52 11.83 3.14 13.89
CA ALA A 52 11.74 1.74 13.49
C ALA A 52 11.05 0.86 14.55
N PRO A 53 9.93 0.18 14.20
CA PRO A 53 9.16 -0.56 15.17
C PRO A 53 10.02 -1.67 15.79
N GLY A 54 10.04 -1.74 17.12
CA GLY A 54 10.72 -2.82 17.82
C GLY A 54 10.23 -4.19 17.35
N ILE A 55 11.08 -5.22 17.49
CA ILE A 55 10.81 -6.58 17.01
C ILE A 55 9.46 -7.10 17.53
N GLY A 56 9.10 -6.79 18.78
CA GLY A 56 7.82 -7.19 19.37
C GLY A 56 6.59 -6.58 18.67
N LEU A 57 6.64 -5.29 18.32
CA LEU A 57 5.56 -4.64 17.57
C LEU A 57 5.45 -5.22 16.16
N THR A 58 6.60 -5.47 15.52
CA THR A 58 6.67 -6.07 14.18
C THR A 58 6.01 -7.46 14.14
N LEU A 59 6.32 -8.32 15.11
CA LEU A 59 5.70 -9.65 15.23
C LEU A 59 4.18 -9.55 15.49
N THR A 60 3.76 -8.61 16.33
CA THR A 60 2.34 -8.40 16.64
C THR A 60 1.55 -7.97 15.40
N ILE A 61 2.10 -7.05 14.61
CA ILE A 61 1.51 -6.59 13.35
C ILE A 61 1.46 -7.75 12.34
N ALA A 62 2.55 -8.49 12.16
CA ALA A 62 2.61 -9.63 11.25
C ALA A 62 1.56 -10.69 11.61
N PHE A 63 1.39 -10.98 12.90
CA PHE A 63 0.36 -11.90 13.38
C PHE A 63 -1.06 -11.36 13.13
N ALA A 64 -1.32 -10.07 13.40
CA ALA A 64 -2.61 -9.46 13.14
C ALA A 64 -3.00 -9.52 11.64
N VAL A 65 -2.04 -9.27 10.75
CA VAL A 65 -2.25 -9.37 9.28
C VAL A 65 -2.45 -10.84 8.85
N ALA A 66 -1.79 -11.81 9.50
CA ALA A 66 -2.04 -13.23 9.25
C ALA A 66 -3.48 -13.62 9.64
N VAL A 67 -3.97 -13.15 10.78
CA VAL A 67 -5.37 -13.36 11.19
C VAL A 67 -6.33 -12.70 10.21
N LEU A 68 -6.00 -11.50 9.71
CA LEU A 68 -6.82 -10.79 8.72
C LEU A 68 -6.89 -11.54 7.38
N THR A 69 -5.77 -12.07 6.87
CA THR A 69 -5.75 -12.87 5.63
C THR A 69 -6.52 -14.18 5.77
N LEU A 70 -6.44 -14.84 6.94
CA LEU A 70 -7.30 -15.99 7.26
C LEU A 70 -8.78 -15.61 7.34
N LEU A 71 -9.11 -14.42 7.87
CA LEU A 71 -10.48 -13.90 7.92
C LEU A 71 -11.04 -13.64 6.51
N ILE A 72 -10.22 -13.15 5.58
CA ILE A 72 -10.61 -13.01 4.15
C ILE A 72 -10.96 -14.38 3.56
N SER A 73 -10.12 -15.39 3.77
CA SER A 73 -10.38 -16.76 3.29
C SER A 73 -11.65 -17.35 3.91
N TRP A 74 -11.86 -17.13 5.22
CA TRP A 74 -13.02 -17.61 5.95
C TRP A 74 -14.33 -16.93 5.50
N THR A 75 -14.33 -15.61 5.34
CA THR A 75 -15.52 -14.87 4.86
C THR A 75 -15.93 -15.32 3.46
N LEU A 76 -14.96 -15.59 2.59
CA LEU A 76 -15.23 -16.11 1.25
C LEU A 76 -15.80 -17.54 1.27
N SER A 77 -15.31 -18.39 2.17
CA SER A 77 -15.91 -19.72 2.43
C SER A 77 -17.37 -19.61 2.90
N MET A 78 -17.67 -18.63 3.77
CA MET A 78 -19.04 -18.37 4.25
C MET A 78 -19.97 -17.84 3.15
N ILE A 79 -19.49 -16.97 2.25
CA ILE A 79 -20.25 -16.50 1.09
C ILE A 79 -20.62 -17.68 0.18
N ARG A 80 -19.70 -18.66 0.01
CA ARG A 80 -19.94 -19.84 -0.83
C ARG A 80 -21.02 -20.77 -0.29
N ASP A 81 -21.04 -21.00 1.02
CA ASP A 81 -21.97 -21.96 1.63
C ASP A 81 -23.45 -21.54 1.56
N ARG A 82 -23.76 -20.33 1.05
CA ARG A 82 -25.12 -19.74 0.83
C ARG A 82 -26.09 -19.84 2.02
N ARG A 83 -25.61 -20.26 3.19
CA ARG A 83 -26.40 -20.60 4.37
C ARG A 83 -26.78 -19.37 5.19
N THR A 84 -26.26 -18.21 4.84
CA THR A 84 -26.32 -16.97 5.62
C THR A 84 -27.50 -16.07 5.28
N GLY A 85 -28.33 -16.40 4.28
CA GLY A 85 -29.63 -15.73 4.02
C GLY A 85 -29.53 -14.20 4.05
N LEU A 86 -30.12 -13.59 5.08
CA LEU A 86 -30.19 -12.13 5.29
C LEU A 86 -28.82 -11.47 5.60
N TRP A 87 -27.83 -12.21 6.09
CA TRP A 87 -26.51 -11.69 6.45
C TRP A 87 -25.53 -11.65 5.26
N LEU A 88 -25.89 -12.21 4.11
CA LEU A 88 -25.08 -12.21 2.91
C LEU A 88 -24.52 -10.82 2.52
N PRO A 89 -25.31 -9.71 2.48
CA PRO A 89 -24.78 -8.40 2.16
C PRO A 89 -23.72 -7.90 3.17
N ALA A 90 -23.86 -8.25 4.46
CA ALA A 90 -22.87 -7.90 5.47
C ALA A 90 -21.54 -8.64 5.25
N PHE A 91 -21.59 -9.92 4.86
CA PHE A 91 -20.39 -10.67 4.49
C PHE A 91 -19.73 -10.15 3.21
N ILE A 92 -20.53 -9.78 2.20
CA ILE A 92 -20.01 -9.16 0.97
C ILE A 92 -19.36 -7.81 1.29
N GLY A 93 -20.01 -6.96 2.08
CA GLY A 93 -19.45 -5.68 2.50
C GLY A 93 -18.16 -5.83 3.32
N GLY A 94 -18.14 -6.77 4.27
CA GLY A 94 -16.95 -7.10 5.04
C GLY A 94 -15.81 -7.62 4.17
N TYR A 95 -16.10 -8.48 3.19
CA TYR A 95 -15.12 -8.97 2.23
C TYR A 95 -14.53 -7.83 1.38
N LEU A 96 -15.38 -6.96 0.83
CA LEU A 96 -14.93 -5.81 0.04
C LEU A 96 -14.06 -4.85 0.88
N LEU A 97 -14.44 -4.59 2.13
CA LEU A 97 -13.66 -3.77 3.04
C LEU A 97 -12.29 -4.39 3.34
N LEU A 98 -12.25 -5.67 3.71
CA LEU A 98 -10.99 -6.38 4.01
C LEU A 98 -10.08 -6.46 2.79
N THR A 99 -10.65 -6.70 1.60
CA THR A 99 -9.92 -6.72 0.33
C THR A 99 -9.38 -5.32 -0.01
N ALA A 100 -10.17 -4.26 0.18
CA ALA A 100 -9.70 -2.89 -0.06
C ALA A 100 -8.53 -2.53 0.86
N ILE A 101 -8.57 -2.93 2.13
CA ILE A 101 -7.48 -2.74 3.09
C ILE A 101 -6.23 -3.55 2.67
N SER A 102 -6.41 -4.81 2.28
CA SER A 102 -5.35 -5.69 1.77
C SER A 102 -4.67 -5.10 0.53
N VAL A 103 -5.44 -4.75 -0.50
CA VAL A 103 -4.95 -4.11 -1.73
C VAL A 103 -4.25 -2.79 -1.42
N GLY A 104 -4.78 -1.98 -0.49
CA GLY A 104 -4.14 -0.72 -0.08
C GLY A 104 -2.74 -0.92 0.50
N PHE A 105 -2.57 -1.84 1.46
CA PHE A 105 -1.25 -2.13 2.03
C PHE A 105 -0.34 -2.87 1.04
N GLY A 106 -0.87 -3.80 0.24
CA GLY A 106 -0.13 -4.44 -0.83
C GLY A 106 0.40 -3.44 -1.86
N PHE A 107 -0.41 -2.44 -2.23
CA PHE A 107 -0.01 -1.34 -3.11
C PHE A 107 1.21 -0.59 -2.56
N GLY A 108 1.21 -0.23 -1.27
CA GLY A 108 2.36 0.42 -0.62
C GLY A 108 3.65 -0.40 -0.72
N PHE A 109 3.56 -1.73 -0.57
CA PHE A 109 4.70 -2.64 -0.74
C PHE A 109 5.22 -2.65 -2.18
N TYR A 110 4.35 -2.87 -3.17
CA TYR A 110 4.76 -2.93 -4.58
C TYR A 110 5.28 -1.58 -5.08
N TRP A 111 4.70 -0.49 -4.60
CA TRP A 111 5.18 0.85 -4.90
C TRP A 111 6.63 1.06 -4.45
N THR A 112 6.91 0.67 -3.21
CA THR A 112 8.24 0.80 -2.61
C THR A 112 9.28 -0.01 -3.37
N HIS A 113 8.92 -1.16 -3.92
CA HIS A 113 9.86 -2.03 -4.64
C HIS A 113 10.03 -1.67 -6.12
N ILE A 114 8.99 -1.17 -6.78
CA ILE A 114 8.97 -0.99 -8.24
C ILE A 114 9.25 0.46 -8.65
N GLU A 115 8.56 1.44 -8.05
CA GLU A 115 8.58 2.82 -8.56
C GLU A 115 9.40 3.79 -7.68
N SER A 116 9.57 3.48 -6.39
CA SER A 116 10.20 4.41 -5.43
C SER A 116 11.59 4.86 -5.85
N ARG A 117 12.44 3.95 -6.36
CA ARG A 117 13.83 4.28 -6.75
C ARG A 117 13.88 5.19 -7.97
N ALA A 118 13.11 4.87 -9.00
CA ALA A 118 13.06 5.67 -10.22
C ALA A 118 12.40 7.04 -9.99
N SER A 119 11.44 7.12 -9.07
CA SER A 119 10.85 8.41 -8.66
C SER A 119 11.81 9.22 -7.80
N ALA A 120 12.43 8.59 -6.79
CA ALA A 120 13.39 9.24 -5.90
C ALA A 120 14.59 9.79 -6.68
N GLN A 121 15.15 9.02 -7.61
CA GLN A 121 16.27 9.46 -8.44
C GLN A 121 15.93 10.69 -9.29
N ARG A 122 14.71 10.75 -9.86
CA ARG A 122 14.27 11.92 -10.65
C ARG A 122 14.05 13.15 -9.81
N VAL A 123 13.40 13.00 -8.66
CA VAL A 123 13.15 14.13 -7.74
C VAL A 123 14.46 14.64 -7.16
N ALA A 124 15.35 13.73 -6.75
CA ALA A 124 16.69 14.08 -6.28
C ALA A 124 17.52 14.78 -7.37
N ALA A 125 17.51 14.27 -8.61
CA ALA A 125 18.22 14.91 -9.72
C ALA A 125 17.72 16.34 -9.98
N ALA A 126 16.40 16.55 -10.03
CA ALA A 126 15.83 17.87 -10.22
C ALA A 126 16.21 18.85 -9.08
N GLN A 127 16.06 18.42 -7.83
CA GLN A 127 16.39 19.26 -6.67
C GLN A 127 17.90 19.55 -6.56
N THR A 128 18.75 18.57 -6.88
CA THR A 128 20.21 18.77 -6.88
C THR A 128 20.66 19.71 -8.00
N ASP A 129 20.06 19.64 -9.19
CA ASP A 129 20.31 20.59 -10.28
C ASP A 129 19.86 22.02 -9.90
N ASP A 130 18.75 22.17 -9.19
CA ASP A 130 18.30 23.47 -8.67
C ASP A 130 19.31 24.07 -7.68
N VAL A 131 19.77 23.26 -6.71
CA VAL A 131 20.79 23.67 -5.73
C VAL A 131 22.12 24.02 -6.42
N ALA A 132 22.58 23.17 -7.36
CA ALA A 132 23.83 23.39 -8.08
C ALA A 132 23.79 24.70 -8.90
N ARG A 133 22.68 24.95 -9.59
CA ARG A 133 22.48 26.20 -10.34
C ARG A 133 22.44 27.43 -9.43
N ALA A 134 21.72 27.35 -8.31
CA ALA A 134 21.67 28.44 -7.35
C ALA A 134 23.06 28.73 -6.75
N LEU A 135 23.80 27.70 -6.32
CA LEU A 135 25.16 27.84 -5.81
C LEU A 135 26.09 28.44 -6.87
N SER A 136 26.13 27.88 -8.08
CA SER A 136 27.00 28.37 -9.15
C SER A 136 26.75 29.85 -9.48
N THR A 137 25.48 30.27 -9.53
CA THR A 137 25.10 31.65 -9.85
C THR A 137 25.51 32.62 -8.75
N ASN A 138 25.22 32.30 -7.49
CA ASN A 138 25.54 33.15 -6.34
C ASN A 138 27.05 33.29 -6.13
N PHE A 139 27.80 32.19 -6.20
CA PHE A 139 29.25 32.23 -6.05
C PHE A 139 29.94 32.89 -7.25
N ALA A 140 29.41 32.79 -8.47
CA ALA A 140 29.93 33.54 -9.61
C ALA A 140 29.78 35.06 -9.43
N GLN A 141 28.67 35.53 -8.84
CA GLN A 141 28.50 36.95 -8.51
C GLN A 141 29.48 37.42 -7.43
N LEU A 142 29.74 36.57 -6.43
CA LEU A 142 30.75 36.85 -5.40
C LEU A 142 32.16 36.98 -6.02
N ASP A 143 32.53 36.05 -6.91
CA ASP A 143 33.80 36.09 -7.62
C ASP A 143 33.90 37.34 -8.50
N ALA A 144 32.81 37.72 -9.18
CA ALA A 144 32.74 38.96 -9.96
C ALA A 144 32.91 40.21 -9.10
N ALA A 145 32.35 40.25 -7.88
CA ALA A 145 32.55 41.36 -6.94
C ALA A 145 34.02 41.46 -6.50
N MET A 146 34.67 40.33 -6.24
CA MET A 146 36.09 40.27 -5.88
C MET A 146 37.01 40.69 -7.02
N MET A 147 36.66 40.34 -8.27
CA MET A 147 37.35 40.82 -9.47
C MET A 147 37.17 42.32 -9.64
N ALA A 148 35.95 42.85 -9.53
CA ALA A 148 35.69 44.28 -9.65
C ALA A 148 36.50 45.11 -8.63
N LEU A 149 36.60 44.66 -7.37
CA LEU A 149 37.45 45.32 -6.37
C LEU A 149 38.94 45.27 -6.73
N ASN A 150 39.40 44.16 -7.31
CA ASN A 150 40.78 44.04 -7.78
C ASN A 150 41.06 44.98 -8.96
N ASP A 151 40.12 45.11 -9.88
CA ASP A 151 40.24 45.97 -11.06
C ASP A 151 40.26 47.44 -10.66
N VAL A 152 39.41 47.86 -9.71
CA VAL A 152 39.46 49.22 -9.12
C VAL A 152 40.80 49.47 -8.45
N ALA A 153 41.33 48.51 -7.69
CA ALA A 153 42.64 48.64 -7.05
C ALA A 153 43.78 48.78 -8.06
N ALA A 154 43.75 47.98 -9.12
CA ALA A 154 44.74 48.02 -10.20
C ALA A 154 44.66 49.33 -10.99
N LEU A 155 43.45 49.77 -11.35
CA LEU A 155 43.22 51.05 -12.04
C LEU A 155 43.71 52.23 -11.18
N SER A 156 43.41 52.26 -9.89
CA SER A 156 43.91 53.31 -8.98
C SER A 156 45.44 53.32 -8.90
N ALA A 157 46.08 52.15 -8.90
CA ALA A 157 47.54 52.04 -8.89
C ALA A 157 48.16 52.55 -10.20
N ASP A 158 47.56 52.20 -11.34
CA ASP A 158 47.96 52.68 -12.67
C ASP A 158 47.79 54.21 -12.83
N ARG A 159 46.69 54.75 -12.29
CA ARG A 159 46.50 56.22 -12.20
C ARG A 159 47.53 56.87 -11.29
N ALA A 160 47.92 56.23 -10.19
CA ALA A 160 48.98 56.75 -9.34
C ALA A 160 50.33 56.80 -10.10
N THR A 161 50.69 55.74 -10.83
CA THR A 161 51.94 55.74 -11.62
C THR A 161 51.89 56.80 -12.72
N THR A 162 50.77 56.91 -13.44
CA THR A 162 50.59 57.93 -14.49
C THR A 162 50.70 59.35 -13.92
N GLU A 163 50.11 59.63 -12.76
CA GLU A 163 50.22 60.95 -12.12
C GLU A 163 51.66 61.27 -11.68
N ALA A 164 52.43 60.25 -11.29
CA ALA A 164 53.82 60.42 -10.90
C ALA A 164 54.76 60.69 -12.09
N GLU A 165 54.50 60.05 -13.24
CA GLU A 165 55.36 60.12 -14.43
C GLU A 165 54.97 61.24 -15.40
N GLU A 166 53.67 61.44 -15.63
CA GLU A 166 53.14 62.34 -16.66
C GLU A 166 52.25 63.44 -16.06
N GLY A 167 51.54 63.15 -14.96
CA GLY A 167 50.55 64.06 -14.37
C GLY A 167 49.19 64.01 -15.10
N GLY A 168 48.29 64.93 -14.74
CA GLY A 168 47.05 65.17 -15.51
C GLY A 168 45.93 64.13 -15.38
N THR A 169 46.01 63.16 -14.47
CA THR A 169 44.96 62.11 -14.31
C THR A 169 43.62 62.63 -13.78
N CYS A 170 43.57 63.90 -13.37
CA CYS A 170 42.41 64.57 -12.79
C CYS A 170 41.78 65.62 -13.72
N GLY A 171 42.13 65.63 -15.02
CA GLY A 171 41.56 66.54 -16.04
C GLY A 171 42.20 67.93 -16.12
N ASP A 172 42.78 68.45 -15.02
CA ASP A 172 43.51 69.71 -15.04
C ASP A 172 44.99 69.52 -15.35
N THR A 173 45.65 70.54 -15.92
CA THR A 173 47.09 70.58 -16.25
C THR A 173 47.99 70.61 -15.00
N GLY A 174 47.93 69.56 -14.19
CA GLY A 174 48.90 69.29 -13.12
C GLY A 174 50.14 68.63 -13.69
N GLY A 175 51.32 69.09 -13.28
CA GLY A 175 52.59 68.49 -13.69
C GLY A 175 52.84 67.14 -13.02
N ALA A 176 53.67 66.31 -13.66
CA ALA A 176 54.12 65.03 -13.12
C ALA A 176 54.76 65.17 -11.73
N GLY A 177 54.50 64.18 -10.85
CA GLY A 177 55.25 64.00 -9.61
C GLY A 177 54.44 63.39 -8.46
N THR A 178 55.08 63.23 -7.31
CA THR A 178 54.47 62.62 -6.10
C THR A 178 53.65 63.63 -5.28
N GLY A 179 52.84 64.44 -5.95
CA GLY A 179 52.02 65.49 -5.34
C GLY A 179 50.76 64.96 -4.62
N PRO A 180 49.87 65.85 -4.18
CA PRO A 180 48.60 65.49 -3.53
C PRO A 180 47.75 64.49 -4.30
N ARG A 181 47.66 64.64 -5.63
CA ARG A 181 46.91 63.74 -6.52
C ARG A 181 47.48 62.32 -6.54
N TYR A 182 48.80 62.18 -6.64
CA TYR A 182 49.48 60.89 -6.54
C TYR A 182 49.17 60.20 -5.20
N ARG A 183 49.28 60.95 -4.08
CA ARG A 183 48.98 60.41 -2.74
C ARG A 183 47.53 59.94 -2.63
N LEU A 184 46.59 60.70 -3.19
CA LEU A 184 45.18 60.33 -3.24
C LEU A 184 44.97 59.00 -3.97
N ARG A 185 45.53 58.84 -5.18
CA ARG A 185 45.39 57.61 -6.00
C ARG A 185 46.06 56.39 -5.35
N ARG A 186 47.21 56.60 -4.75
CA ARG A 186 47.90 55.55 -3.99
C ARG A 186 47.09 55.13 -2.77
N ALA A 187 46.54 56.08 -2.03
CA ALA A 187 45.64 55.79 -0.90
C ALA A 187 44.36 55.06 -1.35
N ASP A 188 43.82 55.37 -2.53
CA ASP A 188 42.72 54.61 -3.14
C ASP A 188 43.11 53.15 -3.39
N ALA A 189 44.25 52.92 -4.06
CA ALA A 189 44.72 51.57 -4.35
C ALA A 189 44.93 50.75 -3.07
N GLU A 190 45.57 51.34 -2.06
CA GLU A 190 45.81 50.71 -0.75
C GLU A 190 44.48 50.42 -0.02
N THR A 191 43.51 51.34 -0.06
CA THR A 191 42.19 51.16 0.55
C THR A 191 41.42 50.01 -0.12
N MET A 192 41.42 49.93 -1.45
CA MET A 192 40.72 48.85 -2.17
C MET A 192 41.36 47.48 -1.96
N GLN A 193 42.70 47.42 -1.89
CA GLN A 193 43.41 46.20 -1.52
C GLN A 193 43.10 45.76 -0.08
N ALA A 194 43.00 46.71 0.85
CA ALA A 194 42.62 46.44 2.23
C ALA A 194 41.17 45.93 2.34
N LEU A 195 40.23 46.51 1.59
CA LEU A 195 38.84 46.04 1.53
C LEU A 195 38.76 44.62 0.96
N ARG A 196 39.43 44.37 -0.17
CA ARG A 196 39.49 43.05 -0.80
C ARG A 196 40.05 42.00 0.16
N SER A 197 41.14 42.29 0.86
CA SER A 197 41.76 41.33 1.79
C SER A 197 40.86 41.01 3.00
N ARG A 198 40.13 42.00 3.54
CA ARG A 198 39.12 41.77 4.59
C ARG A 198 37.97 40.89 4.11
N ILE A 199 37.45 41.14 2.91
CA ILE A 199 36.37 40.33 2.32
C ILE A 199 36.89 38.91 2.06
N ALA A 200 38.07 38.77 1.45
CA ALA A 200 38.70 37.47 1.20
C ALA A 200 38.92 36.66 2.50
N ALA A 201 39.29 37.31 3.60
CA ALA A 201 39.47 36.65 4.88
C ALA A 201 38.17 36.05 5.43
N GLN A 202 37.01 36.67 5.17
CA GLN A 202 35.71 36.14 5.56
C GLN A 202 35.26 34.97 4.67
N LEU A 203 35.58 35.04 3.38
CA LEU A 203 35.23 34.00 2.42
C LEU A 203 36.08 32.73 2.56
N GLY A 204 37.32 32.88 3.04
CA GLY A 204 38.34 31.83 3.10
C GLY A 204 39.08 31.66 1.77
N PRO A 205 40.07 30.74 1.71
CA PRO A 205 40.80 30.50 0.48
C PRO A 205 39.87 29.94 -0.59
N ALA A 206 39.84 30.59 -1.76
CA ALA A 206 39.05 30.14 -2.90
C ALA A 206 39.46 28.70 -3.30
N PRO A 207 38.51 27.86 -3.74
CA PRO A 207 38.82 26.53 -4.23
C PRO A 207 39.71 26.67 -5.46
N ARG A 208 40.91 26.07 -5.44
CA ARG A 208 41.70 25.96 -6.68
C ARG A 208 40.99 24.97 -7.61
N PRO A 209 40.88 25.25 -8.92
CA PRO A 209 40.39 24.25 -9.86
C PRO A 209 41.24 22.98 -9.73
N LEU A 210 40.58 21.87 -9.41
CA LEU A 210 41.22 20.56 -9.36
C LEU A 210 41.71 20.22 -10.78
N PRO A 211 43.00 19.84 -10.96
CA PRO A 211 43.45 19.37 -12.25
C PRO A 211 42.66 18.10 -12.62
N ALA A 212 42.35 17.95 -13.91
CA ALA A 212 41.59 16.81 -14.42
C ALA A 212 42.24 15.48 -13.99
N GLY A 213 41.51 14.67 -13.23
CA GLY A 213 41.98 13.38 -12.70
C GLY A 213 42.57 13.40 -11.28
N ALA A 214 42.58 14.55 -10.59
CA ALA A 214 42.98 14.59 -9.18
C ALA A 214 41.90 14.01 -8.26
N ASP A 215 42.33 13.21 -7.27
CA ASP A 215 41.46 12.69 -6.21
C ASP A 215 40.91 13.86 -5.38
N PRO A 216 39.57 14.02 -5.26
CA PRO A 216 38.94 15.06 -4.43
C PRO A 216 39.42 15.06 -2.98
N ARG A 217 39.94 13.93 -2.47
CA ARG A 217 40.45 13.80 -1.10
C ARG A 217 41.87 14.34 -0.91
N ALA A 218 42.65 14.47 -1.99
CA ALA A 218 44.05 14.86 -1.94
C ALA A 218 44.27 16.38 -1.72
N VAL A 219 43.24 17.22 -1.89
CA VAL A 219 43.29 18.67 -1.65
C VAL A 219 42.75 18.99 -0.24
N SER A 220 43.27 18.29 0.76
CA SER A 220 42.95 18.53 2.17
C SER A 220 44.10 19.27 2.87
N ARG A 221 44.46 20.46 2.39
CA ARG A 221 45.08 21.45 3.30
C ARG A 221 43.95 21.88 4.24
N PRO A 222 44.13 22.07 5.55
CA PRO A 222 43.04 22.48 6.42
C PRO A 222 42.60 23.89 6.00
N LEU A 223 41.65 23.96 5.06
CA LEU A 223 40.70 25.05 5.00
C LEU A 223 40.19 25.19 6.43
N ALA A 224 40.09 26.41 6.96
CA ALA A 224 39.22 26.61 8.10
C ALA A 224 37.90 25.95 7.72
N ALA A 225 37.55 24.85 8.39
CA ALA A 225 36.46 23.95 8.00
C ALA A 225 35.12 24.68 7.89
N ASP A 226 35.11 25.93 8.36
CA ASP A 226 34.00 26.84 8.43
C ASP A 226 33.97 27.98 7.39
N SER A 227 34.91 28.06 6.45
CA SER A 227 34.84 29.11 5.43
C SER A 227 33.70 28.89 4.41
N LEU A 228 33.20 29.96 3.81
CA LEU A 228 32.11 29.92 2.83
C LEU A 228 32.48 29.06 1.61
N TYR A 229 33.70 29.23 1.10
CA TYR A 229 34.21 28.41 -0.01
C TYR A 229 34.44 26.94 0.38
N ALA A 230 34.81 26.65 1.64
CA ALA A 230 34.91 25.26 2.11
C ALA A 230 33.53 24.57 2.13
N GLN A 231 32.49 25.28 2.59
CA GLN A 231 31.12 24.77 2.55
C GLN A 231 30.62 24.56 1.12
N LYS A 232 30.94 25.47 0.21
CA LYS A 232 30.64 25.29 -1.23
C LYS A 232 31.29 24.01 -1.76
N ALA A 233 32.58 23.81 -1.51
CA ALA A 233 33.29 22.62 -1.96
C ALA A 233 32.72 21.32 -1.37
N GLN A 234 32.30 21.36 -0.09
CA GLN A 234 31.61 20.25 0.55
C GLN A 234 30.26 19.97 -0.11
N LEU A 235 29.46 20.99 -0.40
CA LEU A 235 28.19 20.85 -1.13
C LEU A 235 28.39 20.27 -2.52
N ASP A 236 29.36 20.78 -3.30
CA ASP A 236 29.68 20.25 -4.62
C ASP A 236 30.03 18.75 -4.56
N SER A 237 30.72 18.30 -3.50
CA SER A 237 31.03 16.88 -3.30
C SER A 237 29.80 16.02 -3.02
N TYR A 238 28.85 16.51 -2.20
CA TYR A 238 27.60 15.79 -1.94
C TYR A 238 26.68 15.76 -3.16
N LEU A 239 26.59 16.87 -3.90
CA LEU A 239 25.83 16.93 -5.14
C LEU A 239 26.38 15.97 -6.19
N ALA A 240 27.71 15.81 -6.27
CA ALA A 240 28.33 14.81 -7.14
C ALA A 240 27.99 13.36 -6.73
N GLU A 241 27.81 13.08 -5.43
CA GLU A 241 27.34 11.77 -4.94
C GLU A 241 25.86 11.51 -5.23
N LEU A 242 25.04 12.56 -5.21
CA LEU A 242 23.61 12.50 -5.53
C LEU A 242 23.31 12.54 -7.04
N GLY A 243 24.34 12.64 -7.88
CA GLY A 243 24.20 12.62 -9.33
C GLY A 243 23.57 11.32 -9.85
N PRO A 244 22.99 11.34 -11.07
CA PRO A 244 22.17 10.24 -11.59
C PRO A 244 22.94 8.91 -11.68
N GLU A 245 24.24 8.94 -11.95
CA GLU A 245 25.06 7.72 -12.03
C GLU A 245 25.29 7.06 -10.67
N ARG A 246 25.61 7.84 -9.62
CA ARG A 246 25.89 7.29 -8.28
C ARG A 246 24.64 6.99 -7.49
N PHE A 247 23.58 7.80 -7.62
CA PHE A 247 22.36 7.65 -6.84
C PHE A 247 21.72 6.26 -7.01
N GLY A 248 21.76 5.68 -8.21
CA GLY A 248 21.22 4.36 -8.50
C GLY A 248 21.93 3.21 -7.77
N HIS A 249 23.17 3.42 -7.32
CA HIS A 249 23.97 2.43 -6.59
C HIS A 249 23.88 2.58 -5.07
N LEU A 250 23.34 3.69 -4.57
CA LEU A 250 23.18 3.94 -3.14
C LEU A 250 22.01 3.11 -2.58
N SER A 251 22.20 2.57 -1.37
CA SER A 251 21.08 2.07 -0.59
C SER A 251 20.16 3.23 -0.17
N ALA A 252 18.89 2.92 0.13
CA ALA A 252 17.94 3.95 0.57
C ALA A 252 18.41 4.70 1.83
N SER A 253 19.09 4.01 2.74
CA SER A 253 19.67 4.62 3.94
C SER A 253 20.87 5.54 3.64
N GLU A 254 21.74 5.14 2.71
CA GLU A 254 22.88 5.98 2.31
C GLU A 254 22.39 7.23 1.56
N ALA A 255 21.45 7.07 0.63
CA ALA A 255 20.85 8.20 -0.08
C ALA A 255 20.19 9.19 0.89
N HIS A 256 19.43 8.69 1.87
CA HIS A 256 18.82 9.54 2.90
C HIS A 256 19.87 10.28 3.75
N ALA A 257 20.92 9.58 4.20
CA ALA A 257 21.99 10.19 4.99
C ALA A 257 22.73 11.30 4.22
N ILE A 258 22.98 11.10 2.92
CA ILE A 258 23.62 12.10 2.06
C ILE A 258 22.69 13.29 1.81
N LEU A 259 21.39 13.06 1.55
CA LEU A 259 20.40 14.14 1.40
C LEU A 259 20.31 14.98 2.68
N GLU A 260 20.23 14.37 3.85
CA GLU A 260 20.20 15.06 5.14
C GLU A 260 21.52 15.82 5.42
N ALA A 261 22.67 15.23 5.06
CA ALA A 261 23.96 15.92 5.17
C ALA A 261 24.05 17.12 4.21
N THR A 262 23.49 16.99 3.00
CA THR A 262 23.42 18.05 1.99
C THR A 262 22.54 19.19 2.49
N GLU A 263 21.34 18.90 2.97
CA GLU A 263 20.40 19.88 3.50
C GLU A 263 21.00 20.66 4.69
N ARG A 264 21.56 19.95 5.67
CA ARG A 264 22.23 20.60 6.82
C ARG A 264 23.41 21.46 6.42
N THR A 265 24.14 21.07 5.38
CA THR A 265 25.27 21.87 4.88
C THR A 265 24.77 23.07 4.06
N LEU A 266 23.70 22.91 3.30
CA LEU A 266 23.06 23.98 2.53
C LEU A 266 22.49 25.06 3.44
N ILE A 267 21.79 24.68 4.52
CA ILE A 267 21.27 25.63 5.52
C ILE A 267 22.42 26.41 6.15
N ARG A 268 23.48 25.73 6.61
CA ARG A 268 24.66 26.39 7.17
C ARG A 268 25.36 27.32 6.17
N ALA A 269 25.38 26.95 4.89
CA ALA A 269 25.94 27.78 3.83
C ALA A 269 25.06 28.99 3.52
N ALA A 270 23.74 28.82 3.46
CA ALA A 270 22.79 29.90 3.27
C ALA A 270 22.86 30.91 4.42
N ASP A 271 22.85 30.45 5.67
CA ASP A 271 22.96 31.31 6.86
C ASP A 271 24.28 32.10 6.86
N ARG A 272 25.40 31.45 6.53
CA ARG A 272 26.71 32.14 6.46
C ARG A 272 26.80 33.10 5.28
N TYR A 273 26.26 32.73 4.13
CA TYR A 273 26.20 33.60 2.96
C TYR A 273 25.36 34.85 3.26
N ASP A 274 24.22 34.67 3.91
CA ASP A 274 23.35 35.77 4.33
C ASP A 274 23.99 36.64 5.42
N ALA A 275 24.69 36.03 6.39
CA ALA A 275 25.48 36.78 7.36
C ALA A 275 26.61 37.57 6.70
N PHE A 276 27.26 37.01 5.68
CA PHE A 276 28.31 37.66 4.90
C PHE A 276 27.77 38.85 4.10
N ARG A 277 26.68 38.68 3.32
CA ARG A 277 26.13 39.77 2.50
C ARG A 277 25.66 40.94 3.36
N ASN A 278 25.17 40.65 4.57
CA ASN A 278 24.72 41.66 5.53
C ASN A 278 25.81 42.09 6.51
N SER A 279 27.05 41.64 6.32
CA SER A 279 28.15 41.95 7.23
C SER A 279 28.52 43.43 7.20
N SER A 280 29.05 43.93 8.31
CA SER A 280 29.62 45.29 8.37
C SER A 280 30.80 45.48 7.41
N ALA A 281 31.49 44.40 7.02
CA ALA A 281 32.59 44.46 6.06
C ALA A 281 32.09 44.77 4.65
N VAL A 282 31.03 44.09 4.18
CA VAL A 282 30.42 44.34 2.86
C VAL A 282 29.77 45.71 2.83
N ASN A 283 28.93 46.03 3.82
CA ASN A 283 28.28 47.33 3.91
C ASN A 283 29.30 48.48 4.05
N GLY A 284 30.35 48.28 4.84
CA GLY A 284 31.45 49.23 4.96
C GLY A 284 32.25 49.41 3.68
N ALA A 285 32.46 48.35 2.90
CA ALA A 285 33.10 48.44 1.58
C ALA A 285 32.25 49.24 0.59
N ILE A 286 30.94 49.00 0.55
CA ILE A 286 29.99 49.77 -0.27
C ILE A 286 30.02 51.25 0.11
N GLU A 287 29.99 51.55 1.40
CA GLU A 287 30.02 52.94 1.88
C GLU A 287 31.36 53.61 1.58
N THR A 288 32.46 52.88 1.73
CA THR A 288 33.80 53.39 1.39
C THR A 288 33.90 53.71 -0.10
N LEU A 289 33.39 52.84 -0.99
CA LEU A 289 33.35 53.10 -2.43
C LEU A 289 32.54 54.36 -2.76
N ARG A 290 31.35 54.51 -2.17
CA ARG A 290 30.49 55.69 -2.36
C ARG A 290 31.13 56.97 -1.84
N ALA A 291 31.74 56.92 -0.66
CA ALA A 291 32.43 58.06 -0.06
C ALA A 291 33.63 58.49 -0.92
N ARG A 292 34.38 57.54 -1.51
CA ARG A 292 35.49 57.86 -2.42
C ARG A 292 35.02 58.47 -3.73
N ILE A 293 33.91 58.01 -4.30
CA ILE A 293 33.28 58.65 -5.47
C ILE A 293 32.92 60.11 -5.14
N ALA A 294 32.23 60.34 -4.01
CA ALA A 294 31.84 61.69 -3.59
C ALA A 294 33.06 62.61 -3.33
N LEU A 295 34.14 62.06 -2.77
CA LEU A 295 35.37 62.81 -2.52
C LEU A 295 36.03 63.28 -3.83
N GLY A 296 36.07 62.44 -4.87
CA GLY A 296 36.66 62.80 -6.17
C GLY A 296 35.92 63.96 -6.88
N GLN A 297 34.62 64.09 -6.61
CA GLN A 297 33.76 65.14 -7.15
C GLN A 297 33.83 66.46 -6.35
N GLY A 298 34.31 66.42 -5.11
CA GLY A 298 34.38 67.57 -4.21
C GLY A 298 35.79 68.18 -4.08
N PRO A 299 35.91 69.35 -3.41
CA PRO A 299 37.21 69.90 -3.06
C PRO A 299 37.91 69.03 -1.99
N ILE A 300 39.13 68.61 -2.28
CA ILE A 300 40.00 67.79 -1.43
C ILE A 300 41.12 68.69 -0.93
N ASP A 301 41.28 68.80 0.39
CA ASP A 301 42.42 69.50 1.00
C ASP A 301 43.49 68.47 1.41
N ASP A 302 44.71 68.66 0.91
CA ASP A 302 45.89 67.92 1.33
C ASP A 302 47.04 68.89 1.59
N ALA A 303 47.43 69.01 2.86
CA ALA A 303 48.47 69.93 3.33
C ALA A 303 48.25 71.40 2.93
N GLY A 304 46.99 71.87 2.91
CA GLY A 304 46.63 73.25 2.57
C GLY A 304 46.46 73.50 1.07
N ILE A 305 46.59 72.46 0.23
CA ILE A 305 46.33 72.52 -1.20
C ILE A 305 44.93 71.94 -1.45
N VAL A 306 43.99 72.80 -1.85
CA VAL A 306 42.65 72.40 -2.26
C VAL A 306 42.66 72.05 -3.75
N PHE A 307 42.29 70.83 -4.11
CA PHE A 307 42.18 70.37 -5.49
C PHE A 307 40.94 69.51 -5.70
N THR A 308 40.50 69.37 -6.95
CA THR A 308 39.48 68.37 -7.34
C THR A 308 40.15 67.32 -8.22
N CYS A 309 39.64 66.08 -8.19
CA CYS A 309 40.14 65.01 -9.03
C CYS A 309 39.01 64.12 -9.57
N PRO A 310 38.22 64.63 -10.52
CA PRO A 310 37.23 63.83 -11.21
C PRO A 310 37.93 62.80 -12.11
N ASP A 311 37.63 61.51 -11.93
CA ASP A 311 38.06 60.44 -12.81
C ASP A 311 36.86 59.59 -13.22
N PRO A 312 36.31 59.81 -14.43
CA PRO A 312 35.11 59.11 -14.86
C PRO A 312 35.32 57.61 -15.00
N ALA A 313 36.54 57.16 -15.34
CA ALA A 313 36.82 55.74 -15.47
C ALA A 313 36.84 55.05 -14.11
N LEU A 314 37.48 55.68 -13.11
CA LEU A 314 37.52 55.16 -11.75
C LEU A 314 36.14 55.21 -11.08
N GLU A 315 35.37 56.28 -11.31
CA GLU A 315 34.01 56.43 -10.81
C GLU A 315 33.08 55.31 -11.34
N VAL A 316 33.14 55.02 -12.64
CA VAL A 316 32.37 53.91 -13.24
C VAL A 316 32.78 52.58 -12.62
N ALA A 317 34.07 52.33 -12.47
CA ALA A 317 34.58 51.08 -11.89
C ALA A 317 34.16 50.91 -10.41
N MET A 318 34.28 51.96 -9.60
CA MET A 318 33.84 51.94 -8.19
C MET A 318 32.33 51.77 -8.07
N THR A 319 31.56 52.44 -8.94
CA THR A 319 30.09 52.32 -8.97
C THR A 319 29.66 50.91 -9.32
N GLN A 320 30.31 50.29 -10.31
CA GLN A 320 30.06 48.90 -10.69
C GLN A 320 30.42 47.92 -9.56
N ALA A 321 31.56 48.12 -8.89
CA ALA A 321 31.96 47.30 -7.75
C ALA A 321 30.95 47.41 -6.59
N ALA A 322 30.51 48.64 -6.27
CA ALA A 322 29.51 48.89 -5.22
C ALA A 322 28.15 48.28 -5.58
N ALA A 323 27.72 48.40 -6.84
CA ALA A 323 26.48 47.82 -7.32
C ALA A 323 26.50 46.28 -7.24
N THR A 324 27.60 45.65 -7.66
CA THR A 324 27.77 44.19 -7.62
C THR A 324 27.74 43.65 -6.18
N LEU A 325 28.39 44.35 -5.24
CA LEU A 325 28.33 44.01 -3.81
C LEU A 325 26.92 44.20 -3.23
N ALA A 326 26.18 45.23 -3.68
CA ALA A 326 24.83 45.51 -3.19
C ALA A 326 23.76 44.56 -3.78
N SER A 327 23.99 44.00 -4.96
CA SER A 327 23.01 43.19 -5.69
C SER A 327 23.08 41.68 -5.41
N MET A 328 23.84 41.23 -4.42
CA MET A 328 23.98 39.81 -4.10
C MET A 328 22.63 39.21 -3.64
N PRO A 329 22.03 38.26 -4.39
CA PRO A 329 20.75 37.64 -4.02
C PRO A 329 20.96 36.62 -2.89
N PRO A 330 19.94 36.36 -2.07
CA PRO A 330 20.02 35.37 -1.00
C PRO A 330 20.12 33.95 -1.57
N LEU A 331 20.80 33.07 -0.83
CA LEU A 331 20.89 31.65 -1.18
C LEU A 331 19.55 30.95 -0.87
N PRO A 332 18.91 30.25 -1.83
CA PRO A 332 17.66 29.55 -1.55
C PRO A 332 17.90 28.36 -0.62
N THR A 333 17.08 28.24 0.42
CA THR A 333 17.01 27.04 1.25
C THR A 333 16.04 26.04 0.60
N ILE A 334 16.58 24.99 -0.01
CA ILE A 334 15.80 23.93 -0.66
C ILE A 334 15.73 22.75 0.30
N THR A 335 14.52 22.32 0.65
CA THR A 335 14.26 21.10 1.43
C THR A 335 14.12 19.91 0.47
N PHE A 336 14.91 18.86 0.68
CA PHE A 336 14.87 17.67 -0.17
C PHE A 336 13.70 16.75 0.22
N ASP A 337 12.55 16.92 -0.43
CA ASP A 337 11.41 16.00 -0.27
C ASP A 337 11.52 14.83 -1.27
N VAL A 338 12.50 13.95 -1.03
CA VAL A 338 12.72 12.76 -1.85
C VAL A 338 12.07 11.55 -1.15
N PRO A 339 10.94 11.01 -1.68
CA PRO A 339 10.26 9.89 -1.05
C PRO A 339 11.11 8.62 -1.13
N LEU A 340 11.76 8.26 -0.01
CA LEU A 340 12.60 7.07 0.13
C LEU A 340 12.01 6.12 1.17
N GLY A 341 12.01 4.82 0.88
CA GLY A 341 11.58 3.79 1.83
C GLY A 341 10.16 3.99 2.38
N ALA A 342 10.04 4.21 3.69
CA ALA A 342 8.78 4.38 4.39
C ALA A 342 7.99 5.62 3.93
N ASP A 343 8.69 6.71 3.64
CA ASP A 343 8.09 7.97 3.20
C ASP A 343 7.49 7.83 1.79
N ALA A 344 8.09 6.98 0.95
CA ALA A 344 7.52 6.63 -0.35
C ALA A 344 6.18 5.92 -0.23
N THR A 345 5.99 5.12 0.82
CA THR A 345 4.70 4.47 1.09
C THR A 345 3.65 5.51 1.48
N VAL A 346 3.98 6.45 2.37
CA VAL A 346 3.07 7.54 2.77
C VAL A 346 2.67 8.39 1.56
N ALA A 347 3.64 8.79 0.74
CA ALA A 347 3.38 9.56 -0.48
C ALA A 347 2.46 8.79 -1.44
N ALA A 348 2.66 7.49 -1.60
CA ALA A 348 1.80 6.64 -2.42
C ALA A 348 0.37 6.56 -1.86
N PHE A 349 0.20 6.39 -0.55
CA PHE A 349 -1.12 6.42 0.10
C PHE A 349 -1.81 7.78 -0.02
N GLY A 350 -1.06 8.88 0.05
CA GLY A 350 -1.57 10.22 -0.22
C GLY A 350 -2.13 10.35 -1.64
N LYS A 351 -1.41 9.86 -2.65
CA LYS A 351 -1.87 9.83 -4.05
C LYS A 351 -3.11 8.93 -4.25
N LEU A 352 -3.14 7.78 -3.60
CA LEU A 352 -4.30 6.88 -3.64
C LEU A 352 -5.53 7.52 -2.99
N GLY A 353 -5.37 8.08 -1.78
CA GLY A 353 -6.44 8.75 -1.04
C GLY A 353 -7.00 9.94 -1.79
N THR A 354 -6.13 10.82 -2.32
CA THR A 354 -6.55 11.96 -3.16
C THR A 354 -7.31 11.49 -4.39
N SER A 355 -6.90 10.40 -5.04
CA SER A 355 -7.59 9.85 -6.21
C SER A 355 -8.98 9.29 -5.89
N ILE A 356 -9.17 8.68 -4.72
CA ILE A 356 -10.46 8.15 -4.28
C ILE A 356 -11.45 9.29 -3.98
N VAL A 357 -10.98 10.38 -3.38
CA VAL A 357 -11.84 11.51 -2.96
C VAL A 357 -11.90 12.64 -4.00
N ALA A 358 -11.05 12.63 -5.03
CA ALA A 358 -11.03 13.62 -6.10
C ALA A 358 -12.38 13.75 -6.83
N PRO A 359 -13.10 12.66 -7.18
CA PRO A 359 -14.44 12.75 -7.77
C PRO A 359 -15.47 13.45 -6.88
N LEU A 360 -15.22 13.48 -5.55
CA LEU A 360 -16.07 14.14 -4.57
C LEU A 360 -15.66 15.61 -4.31
N GLY A 361 -14.66 16.13 -5.03
CA GLY A 361 -14.16 17.50 -4.87
C GLY A 361 -13.38 17.75 -3.57
N LEU A 362 -13.00 16.69 -2.83
CA LEU A 362 -12.36 16.77 -1.52
C LEU A 362 -10.83 16.62 -1.57
N GLY A 363 -10.26 16.26 -2.72
CA GLY A 363 -8.82 16.04 -2.89
C GLY A 363 -8.08 17.30 -3.34
N ARG A 364 -7.12 17.78 -2.54
CA ARG A 364 -6.11 18.76 -2.96
C ARG A 364 -4.76 18.04 -3.06
N GLY A 365 -4.30 17.75 -4.29
CA GLY A 365 -3.00 17.13 -4.54
C GLY A 365 -2.94 16.38 -5.87
N PRO A 366 -1.74 16.00 -6.35
CA PRO A 366 -1.59 15.16 -7.53
C PRO A 366 -2.14 13.75 -7.25
N GLY A 367 -3.09 13.31 -8.08
CA GLY A 367 -3.63 11.95 -8.02
C GLY A 367 -2.66 10.90 -8.55
N LEU A 368 -3.14 9.65 -8.62
CA LEU A 368 -2.42 8.51 -9.21
C LEU A 368 -2.05 8.81 -10.66
N SER A 369 -0.77 8.70 -10.99
CA SER A 369 -0.26 8.73 -12.35
C SER A 369 -0.49 7.39 -13.07
N LEU A 370 -0.33 7.35 -14.39
CA LEU A 370 -0.45 6.11 -15.16
C LEU A 370 0.58 5.04 -14.74
N ARG A 371 1.73 5.45 -14.20
CA ARG A 371 2.78 4.55 -13.70
C ARG A 371 2.41 3.91 -12.37
N ASP A 372 1.62 4.66 -11.61
CA ASP A 372 1.12 4.32 -10.29
C ASP A 372 0.09 3.19 -10.35
N ALA A 373 -0.49 2.97 -11.54
CA ALA A 373 -1.43 1.89 -11.81
C ALA A 373 -0.78 0.50 -11.81
N VAL A 374 0.51 0.36 -12.13
CA VAL A 374 1.16 -0.96 -12.21
C VAL A 374 1.21 -1.65 -10.84
N PRO A 375 1.75 -1.01 -9.77
CA PRO A 375 1.70 -1.59 -8.42
C PRO A 375 0.28 -1.88 -7.93
N LEU A 376 -0.67 -1.01 -8.27
CA LEU A 376 -2.08 -1.16 -7.88
C LEU A 376 -2.73 -2.36 -8.57
N LEU A 377 -2.48 -2.54 -9.87
CA LEU A 377 -2.97 -3.68 -10.65
C LEU A 377 -2.39 -5.00 -10.16
N ILE A 378 -1.11 -5.03 -9.77
CA ILE A 378 -0.49 -6.23 -9.19
C ILE A 378 -1.16 -6.59 -7.86
N ALA A 379 -1.33 -5.62 -6.95
CA ALA A 379 -2.00 -5.85 -5.67
C ALA A 379 -3.44 -6.37 -5.87
N LEU A 380 -4.19 -5.76 -6.78
CA LEU A 380 -5.55 -6.17 -7.12
C LEU A 380 -5.59 -7.56 -7.78
N ALA A 381 -4.63 -7.89 -8.65
CA ALA A 381 -4.54 -9.18 -9.30
C ALA A 381 -4.29 -10.32 -8.30
N VAL A 382 -3.40 -10.13 -7.32
CA VAL A 382 -3.13 -11.13 -6.27
C VAL A 382 -4.40 -11.47 -5.50
N ASP A 383 -5.15 -10.46 -5.03
CA ASP A 383 -6.38 -10.67 -4.29
C ASP A 383 -7.50 -11.25 -5.18
N LEU A 384 -7.57 -10.87 -6.45
CA LEU A 384 -8.48 -11.45 -7.44
C LEU A 384 -8.17 -12.94 -7.71
N PHE A 385 -6.89 -13.34 -7.77
CA PHE A 385 -6.51 -14.74 -7.92
C PHE A 385 -6.88 -15.57 -6.68
N ILE A 386 -6.69 -15.01 -5.48
CA ILE A 386 -7.16 -15.65 -4.23
C ILE A 386 -8.67 -15.87 -4.28
N LEU A 387 -9.45 -14.86 -4.71
CA LEU A 387 -10.88 -14.99 -4.91
C LEU A 387 -11.20 -16.12 -5.91
N LEU A 388 -10.61 -16.10 -7.10
CA LEU A 388 -10.93 -17.03 -8.19
C LEU A 388 -10.61 -18.48 -7.82
N LEU A 389 -9.46 -18.72 -7.18
CA LEU A 389 -9.05 -20.06 -6.73
C LEU A 389 -9.89 -20.57 -5.56
N SER A 390 -10.45 -19.66 -4.76
CA SER A 390 -11.29 -20.03 -3.63
C SER A 390 -12.76 -20.23 -4.02
N VAL A 391 -13.25 -19.54 -5.05
CA VAL A 391 -14.65 -19.61 -5.53
C VAL A 391 -14.94 -20.86 -6.36
N ARG A 392 -13.94 -21.52 -6.98
CA ARG A 392 -14.21 -22.75 -7.75
C ARG A 392 -14.91 -23.81 -6.89
N PRO A 393 -16.11 -24.29 -7.29
CA PRO A 393 -16.90 -25.24 -6.51
C PRO A 393 -16.11 -26.52 -6.33
N GLY A 394 -15.59 -26.73 -5.12
CA GLY A 394 -15.23 -28.07 -4.71
C GLY A 394 -16.52 -28.84 -4.60
N GLU A 395 -16.70 -29.84 -5.45
CA GLU A 395 -17.61 -30.95 -5.17
C GLU A 395 -17.39 -31.34 -3.71
N GLY A 396 -18.42 -31.21 -2.87
CA GLY A 396 -18.30 -31.50 -1.44
C GLY A 396 -17.83 -32.94 -1.22
N PRO A 397 -17.47 -33.32 0.02
CA PRO A 397 -17.08 -34.69 0.34
C PRO A 397 -18.33 -35.61 0.31
N GLY A 398 -18.90 -35.82 -0.87
CA GLY A 398 -19.57 -37.06 -1.19
C GLY A 398 -18.46 -38.10 -1.34
N ARG A 399 -18.54 -39.20 -0.60
CA ARG A 399 -17.65 -40.35 -0.82
C ARG A 399 -17.74 -40.71 -2.31
N ARG A 400 -16.68 -40.42 -3.09
CA ARG A 400 -16.56 -40.92 -4.45
C ARG A 400 -16.55 -42.44 -4.38
N ALA A 401 -17.36 -43.07 -5.23
CA ALA A 401 -17.43 -44.52 -5.32
C ALA A 401 -16.02 -45.10 -5.55
N PRO A 402 -15.71 -46.31 -5.04
CA PRO A 402 -14.48 -47.00 -5.40
C PRO A 402 -14.37 -47.05 -6.93
N GLY A 403 -13.19 -46.72 -7.46
CA GLY A 403 -12.96 -46.38 -8.87
C GLY A 403 -13.24 -47.48 -9.91
N ASP A 404 -13.86 -48.59 -9.54
CA ASP A 404 -14.45 -49.57 -10.46
C ASP A 404 -15.92 -49.22 -10.81
N ALA A 405 -16.64 -48.53 -9.92
CA ALA A 405 -18.06 -48.21 -10.12
C ALA A 405 -18.28 -46.95 -10.96
N ALA A 406 -17.41 -45.95 -10.82
CA ALA A 406 -17.54 -44.66 -11.52
C ALA A 406 -17.47 -44.78 -13.05
N GLN A 407 -16.63 -45.67 -13.57
CA GLN A 407 -16.47 -45.86 -15.02
C GLN A 407 -17.62 -46.66 -15.66
N TRP A 408 -18.39 -47.37 -14.83
CA TRP A 408 -19.58 -48.13 -15.24
C TRP A 408 -20.86 -47.29 -15.17
N LEU A 409 -20.86 -46.16 -14.46
CA LEU A 409 -22.05 -45.34 -14.17
C LEU A 409 -22.47 -44.41 -15.32
N ASP A 410 -21.63 -44.26 -16.34
CA ASP A 410 -21.85 -43.32 -17.45
C ASP A 410 -22.72 -43.88 -18.60
N SER A 411 -23.11 -45.17 -18.59
CA SER A 411 -23.96 -45.75 -19.64
C SER A 411 -25.37 -46.13 -19.15
N PRO A 412 -26.44 -45.81 -19.90
CA PRO A 412 -27.80 -46.29 -19.58
C PRO A 412 -27.92 -47.82 -19.66
N GLU A 413 -27.05 -48.47 -20.43
CA GLU A 413 -26.95 -49.93 -20.55
C GLU A 413 -26.42 -50.57 -19.25
N ALA A 414 -25.57 -49.88 -18.49
CA ALA A 414 -25.05 -50.36 -17.21
C ALA A 414 -26.12 -50.45 -16.13
N LEU A 415 -27.12 -49.54 -16.16
CA LEU A 415 -28.30 -49.58 -15.30
C LEU A 415 -29.21 -50.76 -15.62
N GLN A 416 -29.35 -51.08 -16.90
CA GLN A 416 -30.11 -52.23 -17.38
C GLN A 416 -29.40 -53.54 -17.03
N ALA A 417 -28.08 -53.61 -17.17
CA ALA A 417 -27.26 -54.75 -16.74
C ALA A 417 -27.24 -54.93 -15.20
N LEU A 418 -27.40 -53.85 -14.43
CA LEU A 418 -27.61 -53.91 -12.97
C LEU A 418 -29.01 -54.41 -12.62
N ALA A 419 -30.02 -54.13 -13.45
CA ALA A 419 -31.39 -54.62 -13.30
C ALA A 419 -31.54 -56.10 -13.74
N GLU A 420 -30.77 -56.54 -14.75
CA GLU A 420 -30.87 -57.88 -15.36
C GLU A 420 -30.06 -58.97 -14.64
N GLY A 421 -29.35 -58.64 -13.56
CA GLY A 421 -28.77 -59.62 -12.65
C GLY A 421 -27.54 -60.33 -13.20
N ARG A 422 -26.36 -59.79 -12.84
CA ARG A 422 -25.10 -60.52 -13.00
C ARG A 422 -25.08 -61.72 -12.05
N GLN A 423 -24.80 -62.92 -12.57
CA GLN A 423 -24.69 -64.18 -11.83
C GLN A 423 -23.88 -63.98 -10.52
N GLY A 424 -24.58 -64.00 -9.38
CA GLY A 424 -23.97 -63.99 -8.04
C GLY A 424 -24.21 -62.75 -7.17
N GLN A 425 -24.81 -61.66 -7.68
CA GLN A 425 -25.23 -60.52 -6.85
C GLN A 425 -26.73 -60.27 -7.00
N SER A 426 -27.47 -60.36 -5.89
CA SER A 426 -28.91 -60.12 -5.85
C SER A 426 -29.21 -58.66 -6.21
N VAL A 427 -29.78 -58.44 -7.40
CA VAL A 427 -30.36 -57.15 -7.79
C VAL A 427 -31.41 -56.79 -6.75
N PRO A 428 -31.36 -55.59 -6.14
CA PRO A 428 -32.43 -55.16 -5.25
C PRO A 428 -33.72 -55.11 -6.06
N THR A 429 -34.70 -55.92 -5.66
CA THR A 429 -36.00 -55.95 -6.33
C THR A 429 -36.70 -54.60 -6.12
N HIS A 430 -37.64 -54.23 -7.00
CA HIS A 430 -38.47 -53.03 -6.81
C HIS A 430 -39.14 -53.01 -5.41
N THR A 431 -39.48 -54.19 -4.89
CA THR A 431 -39.96 -54.40 -3.53
C THR A 431 -38.91 -54.04 -2.46
N ASP A 432 -37.63 -54.39 -2.63
CA ASP A 432 -36.57 -54.06 -1.67
C ASP A 432 -36.32 -52.54 -1.59
N LEU A 433 -36.38 -51.83 -2.73
CA LEU A 433 -36.27 -50.37 -2.75
C LEU A 433 -37.46 -49.72 -2.06
N LEU A 434 -38.68 -50.14 -2.39
CA LEU A 434 -39.89 -49.63 -1.74
C LEU A 434 -39.92 -49.91 -0.23
N GLU A 435 -39.38 -51.04 0.20
CA GLU A 435 -39.21 -51.41 1.61
C GLU A 435 -38.31 -50.42 2.36
N HIS A 436 -37.27 -49.89 1.71
CA HIS A 436 -36.34 -48.93 2.30
C HIS A 436 -36.74 -47.47 2.07
N THR A 437 -37.84 -47.22 1.33
CA THR A 437 -38.40 -45.87 1.17
C THR A 437 -39.50 -45.56 2.17
N PHE A 438 -39.47 -44.36 2.75
CA PHE A 438 -40.51 -43.86 3.65
C PHE A 438 -40.80 -42.38 3.40
N TYR A 439 -42.04 -41.97 3.67
CA TYR A 439 -42.45 -40.58 3.55
C TYR A 439 -42.23 -39.85 4.86
N TRP A 440 -41.47 -38.75 4.82
CA TRP A 440 -41.16 -37.94 6.00
C TRP A 440 -41.03 -36.47 5.62
N ARG A 441 -41.69 -35.58 6.39
CA ARG A 441 -41.63 -34.12 6.23
C ARG A 441 -41.84 -33.62 4.78
N GLY A 442 -42.84 -34.16 4.10
CA GLY A 442 -43.19 -33.66 2.77
C GLY A 442 -42.40 -34.29 1.62
N ALA A 443 -41.52 -35.26 1.88
CA ALA A 443 -40.72 -35.90 0.83
C ALA A 443 -40.49 -37.40 1.10
N TYR A 444 -40.28 -38.15 0.02
CA TYR A 444 -39.82 -39.53 0.09
C TYR A 444 -38.34 -39.57 0.43
N HIS A 445 -37.98 -40.45 1.35
CA HIS A 445 -36.61 -40.69 1.77
C HIS A 445 -36.27 -42.17 1.58
N LEU A 446 -35.07 -42.47 1.11
CA LEU A 446 -34.49 -43.79 1.03
C LEU A 446 -33.50 -43.96 2.19
N ALA A 447 -33.70 -44.96 3.03
CA ALA A 447 -32.79 -45.32 4.13
C ALA A 447 -31.84 -46.44 3.68
N LEU A 448 -30.54 -46.16 3.67
CA LEU A 448 -29.52 -47.14 3.32
C LEU A 448 -28.81 -47.63 4.59
N PRO A 449 -28.71 -48.94 4.83
CA PRO A 449 -27.91 -49.46 5.93
C PRO A 449 -26.43 -49.16 5.69
N VAL A 450 -25.73 -48.69 6.72
CA VAL A 450 -24.29 -48.37 6.66
C VAL A 450 -23.50 -49.52 7.26
N GLU A 451 -22.45 -49.98 6.56
CA GLU A 451 -21.45 -50.89 7.13
C GLU A 451 -20.61 -50.11 8.14
N SER A 452 -20.74 -50.46 9.43
CA SER A 452 -19.97 -49.84 10.50
C SER A 452 -18.92 -50.80 11.04
N ALA A 453 -17.77 -50.26 11.46
CA ALA A 453 -16.65 -51.07 11.93
C ALA A 453 -17.07 -51.89 13.16
N GLY A 454 -17.03 -53.22 13.05
CA GLY A 454 -17.39 -54.15 14.13
C GLY A 454 -18.79 -54.77 14.02
N GLU A 455 -19.59 -54.41 13.00
CA GLU A 455 -20.88 -55.07 12.74
C GLU A 455 -20.76 -56.18 11.69
N VAL A 456 -21.69 -57.14 11.73
CA VAL A 456 -21.82 -58.22 10.71
C VAL A 456 -21.79 -57.58 9.31
N PRO A 457 -21.10 -58.18 8.31
CA PRO A 457 -21.07 -57.67 6.94
C PRO A 457 -22.48 -57.41 6.38
N LEU A 458 -22.61 -56.43 5.49
CA LEU A 458 -23.88 -56.18 4.78
C LEU A 458 -24.26 -57.42 3.94
N GLU A 459 -25.54 -57.78 3.96
CA GLU A 459 -26.06 -58.81 3.06
C GLU A 459 -25.92 -58.36 1.59
N PRO A 460 -25.75 -59.28 0.62
CA PRO A 460 -25.61 -58.94 -0.80
C PRO A 460 -26.69 -57.98 -1.32
N ALA A 461 -27.94 -58.16 -0.89
CA ALA A 461 -29.07 -57.29 -1.25
C ALA A 461 -28.91 -55.86 -0.71
N GLN A 462 -28.38 -55.70 0.50
CA GLN A 462 -28.14 -54.39 1.11
C GLN A 462 -26.99 -53.64 0.42
N ARG A 463 -25.94 -54.36 0.00
CA ARG A 463 -24.85 -53.79 -0.81
C ARG A 463 -25.36 -53.33 -2.18
N GLY A 464 -26.21 -54.13 -2.82
CA GLY A 464 -26.88 -53.76 -4.07
C GLY A 464 -27.71 -52.49 -3.92
N LEU A 465 -28.47 -52.35 -2.82
CA LEU A 465 -29.26 -51.16 -2.50
C LEU A 465 -28.38 -49.91 -2.32
N THR A 466 -27.22 -50.04 -1.66
CA THR A 466 -26.27 -48.93 -1.49
C THR A 466 -25.70 -48.47 -2.83
N LEU A 467 -25.28 -49.41 -3.69
CA LEU A 467 -24.77 -49.10 -5.02
C LEU A 467 -25.85 -48.43 -5.88
N PHE A 468 -27.08 -48.97 -5.86
CA PHE A 468 -28.20 -48.41 -6.61
C PHE A 468 -28.52 -46.96 -6.19
N ALA A 469 -28.51 -46.68 -4.88
CA ALA A 469 -28.75 -45.34 -4.38
C ALA A 469 -27.63 -44.35 -4.71
N MET A 470 -26.37 -44.81 -4.83
CA MET A 470 -25.29 -43.98 -5.35
C MET A 470 -25.56 -43.59 -6.81
N VAL A 471 -26.02 -44.54 -7.64
CA VAL A 471 -26.38 -44.27 -9.05
C VAL A 471 -27.49 -43.24 -9.14
N LEU A 472 -28.56 -43.42 -8.37
CA LEU A 472 -29.67 -42.48 -8.33
C LEU A 472 -29.27 -41.10 -7.79
N SER A 473 -28.29 -41.04 -6.89
CA SER A 473 -27.74 -39.78 -6.41
C SER A 473 -26.94 -39.05 -7.47
N ASP A 474 -26.18 -39.79 -8.29
CA ASP A 474 -25.40 -39.24 -9.39
C ASP A 474 -26.30 -38.68 -10.50
N GLN A 475 -27.41 -39.37 -10.80
CA GLN A 475 -28.46 -38.86 -11.69
C GLN A 475 -29.28 -37.68 -11.14
N GLY A 476 -28.93 -37.18 -9.94
CA GLY A 476 -29.62 -36.08 -9.28
C GLY A 476 -31.03 -36.43 -8.79
N LEU A 477 -31.42 -37.71 -8.79
CA LEU A 477 -32.73 -38.17 -8.33
C LEU A 477 -32.78 -38.31 -6.80
N LEU A 478 -31.62 -38.53 -6.19
CA LEU A 478 -31.44 -38.56 -4.75
C LEU A 478 -30.47 -37.46 -4.29
N LYS A 479 -30.78 -36.80 -3.18
CA LYS A 479 -29.88 -35.88 -2.47
C LYS A 479 -29.53 -36.45 -1.10
N PRO A 480 -28.24 -36.57 -0.74
CA PRO A 480 -27.86 -37.05 0.58
C PRO A 480 -28.33 -36.07 1.66
N VAL A 481 -29.05 -36.60 2.66
CA VAL A 481 -29.43 -35.85 3.85
C VAL A 481 -28.31 -36.03 4.87
N ARG A 482 -27.64 -34.93 5.29
CA ARG A 482 -26.51 -34.92 6.24
C ARG A 482 -26.84 -35.41 7.68
N ARG A 483 -27.88 -36.21 7.87
CA ARG A 483 -28.24 -36.83 9.14
C ARG A 483 -28.18 -38.35 9.01
N ARG A 484 -27.30 -38.97 9.79
CA ARG A 484 -27.39 -40.40 10.10
C ARG A 484 -28.50 -40.61 11.11
N MET A 485 -29.39 -41.57 10.84
CA MET A 485 -30.47 -41.91 11.74
C MET A 485 -30.16 -43.25 12.41
N ARG A 486 -30.23 -43.30 13.74
CA ARG A 486 -30.19 -44.57 14.47
C ARG A 486 -31.40 -45.41 14.09
N ALA A 487 -31.22 -46.74 14.03
CA ALA A 487 -32.26 -47.69 13.66
C ALA A 487 -33.61 -47.41 14.32
N GLU A 488 -33.64 -47.06 15.60
CA GLU A 488 -34.87 -46.76 16.36
C GLU A 488 -35.68 -45.59 15.79
N GLY A 489 -35.01 -44.56 15.27
CA GLY A 489 -35.65 -43.40 14.65
C GLY A 489 -36.22 -43.73 13.27
N ALA A 490 -35.49 -44.51 12.47
CA ALA A 490 -35.95 -44.97 11.16
C ALA A 490 -37.09 -46.00 11.29
N LEU A 491 -36.96 -46.94 12.24
CA LEU A 491 -37.97 -47.96 12.57
C LEU A 491 -39.30 -47.34 12.94
N LYS A 492 -39.34 -46.24 13.70
CA LYS A 492 -40.61 -45.58 14.05
C LYS A 492 -41.42 -45.17 12.82
N HIS A 493 -40.74 -44.86 11.71
CA HIS A 493 -41.37 -44.50 10.44
C HIS A 493 -41.57 -45.70 9.50
N LEU A 494 -40.75 -46.75 9.61
CA LEU A 494 -40.85 -47.98 8.81
C LEU A 494 -41.82 -49.04 9.40
N ARG A 495 -42.18 -48.95 10.69
CA ARG A 495 -42.95 -49.97 11.44
C ARG A 495 -44.33 -50.30 10.86
N HIS A 496 -44.90 -49.42 10.05
CA HIS A 496 -46.23 -49.64 9.45
C HIS A 496 -46.22 -50.62 8.26
N ARG A 497 -45.07 -50.93 7.66
CA ARG A 497 -44.97 -51.90 6.52
C ARG A 497 -44.38 -53.25 6.91
N PHE A 498 -43.56 -53.33 7.96
CA PHE A 498 -42.86 -54.56 8.30
C PHE A 498 -43.63 -55.36 9.37
N GLY A 499 -44.08 -56.56 9.00
CA GLY A 499 -44.65 -57.53 9.95
C GLY A 499 -43.67 -57.91 11.07
N ARG A 500 -44.20 -58.38 12.20
CA ARG A 500 -43.47 -58.62 13.47
C ARG A 500 -42.23 -59.53 13.37
N HIS A 501 -42.01 -60.25 12.26
CA HIS A 501 -40.93 -61.25 12.11
C HIS A 501 -39.58 -60.75 11.59
N ARG A 502 -39.44 -59.51 11.07
CA ARG A 502 -38.15 -58.97 10.55
C ARG A 502 -37.42 -57.99 11.48
N THR A 503 -37.84 -57.88 12.75
CA THR A 503 -37.33 -56.87 13.69
C THR A 503 -35.93 -57.14 14.26
N ARG A 504 -35.34 -58.33 14.05
CA ARG A 504 -33.97 -58.64 14.51
C ARG A 504 -32.85 -58.00 13.68
N ALA A 505 -33.13 -57.51 12.47
CA ALA A 505 -32.12 -56.96 11.55
C ALA A 505 -31.77 -55.46 11.75
N PHE A 506 -32.40 -54.77 12.71
CA PHE A 506 -32.37 -53.31 12.80
C PHE A 506 -31.61 -52.79 14.04
N ARG A 507 -30.32 -53.09 14.15
CA ARG A 507 -29.38 -52.41 15.09
C ARG A 507 -28.44 -51.40 14.42
N ARG A 508 -28.44 -51.32 13.08
CA ARG A 508 -27.46 -50.55 12.29
C ARG A 508 -27.81 -49.06 12.14
N MET A 509 -26.82 -48.25 11.81
CA MET A 509 -27.00 -46.86 11.39
C MET A 509 -27.47 -46.78 9.93
N TYR A 510 -28.37 -45.84 9.64
CA TYR A 510 -28.86 -45.60 8.29
C TYR A 510 -28.43 -44.22 7.76
N ASP A 511 -27.93 -44.19 6.52
CA ASP A 511 -27.75 -42.97 5.75
C ASP A 511 -29.07 -42.66 5.02
N LEU A 512 -29.49 -41.40 5.04
CA LEU A 512 -30.76 -40.97 4.46
C LEU A 512 -30.53 -40.21 3.16
N TYR A 513 -31.26 -40.58 2.13
CA TYR A 513 -31.30 -39.88 0.85
C TYR A 513 -32.71 -39.36 0.61
N ARG A 514 -32.85 -38.13 0.15
CA ARG A 514 -34.14 -37.52 -0.17
C ARG A 514 -34.36 -37.58 -1.67
N PHE A 515 -35.53 -38.07 -2.10
CA PHE A 515 -35.92 -37.98 -3.50
C PHE A 515 -36.27 -36.55 -3.89
N GLU A 516 -35.86 -36.14 -5.09
CA GLU A 516 -36.43 -34.98 -5.77
C GLU A 516 -37.93 -35.22 -6.09
N PRO A 517 -38.75 -34.18 -6.26
CA PRO A 517 -40.20 -34.31 -6.48
C PRO A 517 -40.61 -35.26 -7.62
N SER A 518 -39.78 -35.37 -8.67
CA SER A 518 -39.97 -36.31 -9.79
C SER A 518 -39.10 -37.57 -9.69
N GLY A 519 -38.19 -37.63 -8.71
CA GLY A 519 -37.17 -38.67 -8.59
C GLY A 519 -37.76 -40.05 -8.30
N LEU A 520 -38.81 -40.12 -7.46
CA LEU A 520 -39.48 -41.39 -7.16
C LEU A 520 -40.20 -41.97 -8.39
N ALA A 521 -40.95 -41.13 -9.11
CA ALA A 521 -41.66 -41.55 -10.32
C ALA A 521 -40.69 -42.03 -11.41
N LYS A 522 -39.58 -41.29 -11.59
CA LYS A 522 -38.53 -41.65 -12.55
C LYS A 522 -37.78 -42.92 -12.16
N MET A 523 -37.53 -43.14 -10.87
CA MET A 523 -36.96 -44.39 -10.37
C MET A 523 -37.91 -45.57 -10.64
N THR A 524 -39.20 -45.41 -10.38
CA THR A 524 -40.19 -46.47 -10.63
C THR A 524 -40.30 -46.79 -12.13
N SER A 525 -40.26 -45.79 -13.02
CA SER A 525 -40.23 -46.03 -14.47
C SER A 525 -38.95 -46.71 -14.96
N LEU A 526 -37.82 -46.53 -14.27
CA LEU A 526 -36.57 -47.21 -14.61
C LEU A 526 -36.56 -48.69 -14.19
N LEU A 527 -37.40 -49.07 -13.22
CA LEU A 527 -37.42 -50.42 -12.64
C LEU A 527 -38.57 -51.30 -13.17
N LEU A 528 -39.56 -50.72 -13.84
CA LEU A 528 -40.65 -51.44 -14.51
C LEU A 528 -40.66 -51.10 -16.02
N PRO A 529 -39.83 -51.78 -16.83
CA PRO A 529 -39.77 -51.50 -18.27
C PRO A 529 -41.05 -51.87 -19.05
N ASP A 530 -41.92 -52.73 -18.51
CA ASP A 530 -43.09 -53.28 -19.23
C ASP A 530 -44.42 -52.55 -18.99
N THR A 531 -44.43 -51.38 -18.35
CA THR A 531 -45.64 -50.53 -18.33
C THR A 531 -45.56 -49.50 -19.45
N PRO A 532 -46.48 -49.50 -20.44
CA PRO A 532 -46.42 -48.54 -21.54
C PRO A 532 -46.48 -47.11 -21.00
N ALA A 533 -45.51 -46.32 -21.45
CA ALA A 533 -45.37 -44.89 -21.17
C ALA A 533 -46.50 -44.10 -21.87
N GLU A 534 -47.71 -44.17 -21.33
CA GLU A 534 -48.85 -43.36 -21.77
C GLU A 534 -49.48 -42.61 -20.60
N ILE A 535 -48.66 -41.94 -19.79
CA ILE A 535 -49.10 -40.81 -18.96
C ILE A 535 -48.03 -39.71 -19.01
N THR A 536 -47.73 -39.25 -20.23
CA THR A 536 -47.01 -38.00 -20.47
C THR A 536 -47.74 -37.22 -21.55
N GLY A 537 -48.89 -36.65 -21.17
CA GLY A 537 -49.66 -35.74 -22.01
C GLY A 537 -50.39 -34.70 -21.18
N LYS A 538 -49.79 -33.50 -21.08
CA LYS A 538 -50.42 -32.19 -20.81
C LYS A 538 -51.49 -32.11 -19.71
N GLY A 539 -51.13 -31.44 -18.61
CA GLY A 539 -52.04 -30.58 -17.84
C GLY A 539 -53.41 -31.17 -17.50
N ALA A 540 -53.46 -32.15 -16.59
CA ALA A 540 -54.69 -32.50 -15.90
C ALA A 540 -54.38 -32.82 -14.43
N VAL A 541 -54.95 -32.03 -13.52
CA VAL A 541 -55.05 -32.36 -12.10
C VAL A 541 -55.82 -33.68 -12.00
N PRO A 542 -55.30 -34.74 -11.35
CA PRO A 542 -56.05 -35.96 -11.17
C PRO A 542 -57.21 -35.69 -10.20
N SER A 543 -58.43 -35.72 -10.74
CA SER A 543 -59.68 -35.72 -10.00
C SER A 543 -59.77 -36.93 -9.07
N ALA A 544 -60.39 -36.69 -7.92
CA ALA A 544 -60.56 -37.65 -6.84
C ALA A 544 -61.40 -38.87 -7.27
N ASP A 545 -60.77 -40.00 -7.58
CA ASP A 545 -61.46 -41.31 -7.50
C ASP A 545 -60.57 -42.55 -7.37
N TRP A 546 -59.57 -42.51 -6.47
CA TRP A 546 -58.78 -43.70 -6.11
C TRP A 546 -59.34 -44.45 -4.87
N ARG A 547 -60.56 -44.13 -4.42
CA ARG A 547 -61.14 -44.64 -3.15
C ARG A 547 -61.73 -46.05 -3.22
N GLY A 548 -61.58 -46.79 -4.32
CA GLY A 548 -62.20 -48.11 -4.50
C GLY A 548 -61.48 -49.29 -3.83
N ASN A 549 -60.14 -49.33 -3.82
CA ASN A 549 -59.41 -50.59 -3.59
C ASN A 549 -58.50 -50.64 -2.34
N ILE A 550 -58.69 -49.75 -1.36
CA ILE A 550 -58.07 -49.87 -0.04
C ILE A 550 -59.15 -49.75 1.05
N ARG A 551 -60.08 -50.72 1.06
CA ARG A 551 -60.91 -51.04 2.22
C ARG A 551 -60.66 -52.48 2.65
N ALA A 552 -59.46 -52.73 3.16
CA ALA A 552 -59.22 -53.82 4.09
C ALA A 552 -58.05 -53.42 5.02
N GLY A 553 -58.41 -52.98 6.23
CA GLY A 553 -57.47 -52.93 7.36
C GLY A 553 -56.64 -51.66 7.53
N ALA A 554 -57.24 -50.59 8.07
CA ALA A 554 -56.65 -49.80 9.16
C ALA A 554 -57.59 -48.64 9.54
N VAL A 555 -58.26 -48.79 10.68
CA VAL A 555 -59.04 -47.74 11.35
C VAL A 555 -58.08 -46.74 11.99
N ALA A 556 -58.19 -45.46 11.63
CA ALA A 556 -57.53 -44.35 12.34
C ALA A 556 -58.54 -43.69 13.30
N PRO A 557 -58.19 -43.43 14.57
CA PRO A 557 -59.08 -42.78 15.50
C PRO A 557 -59.11 -41.26 15.27
N GLN A 558 -60.31 -40.73 15.03
CA GLN A 558 -60.62 -39.30 15.14
C GLN A 558 -60.59 -38.89 16.63
N ARG A 559 -59.87 -37.82 16.98
CA ARG A 559 -60.08 -37.09 18.23
C ARG A 559 -60.58 -35.67 17.93
N ARG A 560 -61.85 -35.47 18.28
CA ARG A 560 -62.47 -34.20 18.66
C ARG A 560 -61.67 -33.56 19.79
N TYR A 561 -61.42 -32.26 19.70
CA TYR A 561 -61.57 -31.34 20.83
C TYR A 561 -62.01 -29.99 20.26
N GLY A 562 -63.17 -29.51 20.71
CA GLY A 562 -63.66 -28.17 20.44
C GLY A 562 -63.35 -27.22 21.59
N ALA A 563 -63.21 -25.93 21.25
CA ALA A 563 -63.60 -24.71 21.97
C ALA A 563 -63.09 -24.48 23.42
N PRO A 564 -62.99 -23.23 23.94
CA PRO A 564 -63.72 -22.03 23.50
C PRO A 564 -62.91 -20.72 23.38
N GLU A 565 -63.64 -19.73 22.86
CA GLU A 565 -63.35 -18.31 22.63
C GLU A 565 -63.28 -17.42 23.91
N ARG A 566 -62.54 -16.30 23.75
CA ARG A 566 -62.73 -14.92 24.30
C ARG A 566 -62.30 -14.60 25.75
N PRO A 567 -62.08 -13.31 26.12
CA PRO A 567 -62.27 -12.05 25.36
C PRO A 567 -61.09 -11.06 25.33
N ALA A 568 -61.27 -10.04 24.50
CA ALA A 568 -60.47 -8.84 24.30
C ALA A 568 -60.30 -7.97 25.58
N LYS A 569 -59.15 -7.29 25.67
CA LYS A 569 -58.98 -6.09 26.50
C LYS A 569 -58.46 -4.93 25.64
N SER A 570 -59.18 -3.83 25.77
CA SER A 570 -59.02 -2.50 25.18
C SER A 570 -57.77 -1.75 25.72
N PRO A 571 -57.28 -0.71 25.00
CA PRO A 571 -56.12 0.09 25.38
C PRO A 571 -56.53 1.35 26.17
N PRO A 572 -55.59 1.96 26.91
CA PRO A 572 -55.57 3.42 27.02
C PRO A 572 -54.11 3.97 27.10
N PRO A 573 -53.89 5.29 27.20
CA PRO A 573 -54.06 6.25 26.12
C PRO A 573 -52.77 7.04 25.84
N GLU A 574 -52.86 7.72 24.70
CA GLU A 574 -52.05 8.81 24.17
C GLU A 574 -51.82 9.93 25.22
N VAL A 575 -50.55 10.32 25.44
CA VAL A 575 -50.19 11.61 26.05
C VAL A 575 -49.18 12.29 25.15
N GLU A 576 -49.71 13.24 24.40
CA GLU A 576 -49.02 14.26 23.64
C GLU A 576 -48.56 15.36 24.62
N THR A 577 -47.26 15.69 24.67
CA THR A 577 -46.84 17.07 24.98
C THR A 577 -45.53 17.44 24.29
N ARG A 578 -45.65 18.52 23.54
CA ARG A 578 -44.66 19.31 22.80
C ARG A 578 -43.45 19.74 23.66
N ARG A 579 -42.25 19.74 23.06
CA ARG A 579 -41.36 20.90 22.94
C ARG A 579 -40.11 20.56 22.10
N ALA A 580 -39.92 21.33 21.04
CA ALA A 580 -38.65 21.50 20.31
C ALA A 580 -38.23 22.98 20.46
N PRO A 581 -37.09 23.47 19.93
CA PRO A 581 -35.78 22.83 19.67
C PRO A 581 -34.62 23.68 20.25
N ARG A 582 -33.37 23.18 20.24
CA ARG A 582 -32.17 23.97 19.88
C ARG A 582 -30.93 23.08 19.65
N PRO A 583 -30.00 23.52 18.79
CA PRO A 583 -29.05 22.65 18.11
C PRO A 583 -27.72 22.54 18.86
N LEU A 584 -27.07 21.38 18.77
CA LEU A 584 -25.65 21.23 19.06
C LEU A 584 -24.93 20.97 17.73
N ALA A 585 -24.11 21.94 17.36
CA ALA A 585 -23.21 21.90 16.22
C ALA A 585 -22.03 20.94 16.49
N PRO A 586 -21.34 20.48 15.43
CA PRO A 586 -20.43 19.34 15.47
C PRO A 586 -19.05 19.68 16.04
N SER A 587 -18.44 18.68 16.69
CA SER A 587 -17.06 18.69 17.17
C SER A 587 -16.07 18.82 16.01
N ALA A 588 -15.50 20.01 15.85
CA ALA A 588 -14.29 20.25 15.07
C ALA A 588 -13.07 19.83 15.92
N TYR A 589 -12.46 18.70 15.58
CA TYR A 589 -11.21 18.25 16.19
C TYR A 589 -10.23 17.86 15.09
N TRP A 590 -9.77 18.83 14.28
CA TRP A 590 -8.69 18.63 13.28
C TRP A 590 -8.03 19.94 12.78
N ASN A 591 -7.88 20.97 13.61
CA ASN A 591 -7.21 22.23 13.17
C ASN A 591 -6.33 22.87 14.26
N SER A 592 -5.24 22.19 14.65
CA SER A 592 -4.22 22.80 15.53
C SER A 592 -2.80 22.29 15.29
N LEU A 593 -2.32 22.26 14.04
CA LEU A 593 -0.90 22.01 13.73
C LEU A 593 -0.27 22.96 12.71
N ASN A 594 -0.93 24.05 12.31
CA ASN A 594 -0.33 25.05 11.42
C ASN A 594 -0.52 26.47 11.95
N THR A 595 0.18 26.82 13.03
CA THR A 595 0.66 28.18 13.33
C THR A 595 1.64 28.12 14.51
N ALA A 596 2.92 27.89 14.22
CA ALA A 596 4.00 28.25 15.13
C ALA A 596 4.77 29.42 14.51
N ARG A 597 4.41 30.65 14.93
CA ARG A 597 5.31 31.80 14.83
C ARG A 597 6.43 31.61 15.86
N PRO A 598 7.70 31.87 15.53
CA PRO A 598 8.73 31.94 16.55
C PRO A 598 8.54 33.22 17.37
N ARG A 599 8.43 33.06 18.69
CA ARG A 599 8.55 34.16 19.66
C ARG A 599 10.03 34.50 19.81
N GLU A 600 10.35 35.74 19.48
CA GLU A 600 11.53 36.45 20.00
C GLU A 600 11.54 36.41 21.53
N GLY A 601 12.72 36.21 22.12
CA GLY A 601 12.96 36.46 23.54
C GLY A 601 13.85 35.45 24.25
N ASN A 602 14.92 35.97 24.86
CA ASN A 602 15.81 35.33 25.85
C ASN A 602 17.04 34.56 25.33
N ALA A 603 17.92 35.28 24.63
CA ALA A 603 19.35 34.95 24.49
C ALA A 603 20.26 35.80 25.41
N ALA A 604 19.75 36.37 26.51
CA ALA A 604 20.49 37.36 27.32
C ALA A 604 20.74 36.99 28.80
N ALA A 605 20.54 35.74 29.24
CA ALA A 605 20.63 35.39 30.66
C ALA A 605 21.64 34.28 31.04
N ILE A 606 22.45 33.76 30.11
CA ILE A 606 23.40 32.66 30.40
C ILE A 606 24.88 33.07 30.17
N ALA A 607 25.15 34.33 29.80
CA ALA A 607 26.51 34.84 29.56
C ALA A 607 27.07 35.73 30.68
N ARG A 608 26.63 35.58 31.94
CA ARG A 608 27.16 36.34 33.10
C ARG A 608 27.54 35.47 34.31
N ALA A 609 28.08 34.28 34.07
CA ALA A 609 28.58 33.40 35.14
C ALA A 609 30.01 32.89 34.90
N ALA A 610 30.79 33.54 34.03
CA ALA A 610 32.15 33.11 33.68
C ALA A 610 33.24 34.17 33.90
N GLU A 611 32.93 35.27 34.59
CA GLU A 611 33.91 36.30 34.95
C GLU A 611 33.67 36.74 36.39
N ASP A 612 34.22 35.98 37.34
CA ASP A 612 34.80 36.55 38.57
C ASP A 612 35.69 35.50 39.25
N GLY A 613 36.94 35.90 39.48
CA GLY A 613 38.08 35.09 39.93
C GLY A 613 37.95 34.53 41.36
N GLY A 614 38.95 33.88 41.92
CA GLY A 614 40.34 33.66 41.51
C GLY A 614 41.00 32.73 42.55
N ASP A 615 42.15 32.18 42.17
CA ASP A 615 43.18 31.69 43.10
C ASP A 615 43.68 32.87 43.98
N PRO A 616 44.27 32.68 45.19
CA PRO A 616 45.02 31.50 45.63
C PRO A 616 44.85 31.07 47.11
N GLN A 617 45.05 29.78 47.40
CA GLN A 617 45.93 29.25 48.47
C GLN A 617 45.94 27.72 48.50
#